data_AF-A0A8T5QRT6-F1
#
_entry.id   AF-A0A8T5QRT6-F1
#
_cell.length_a   1.000
_cell.length_b   1.000
_cell.length_c   1.000
_cell.angle_alpha   90.00
_cell.angle_beta   90.00
_cell.angle_gamma   90.00
#
_symmetry.space_group_name_H-M   'P 1'
#
loop_
_entity.id
_entity.type
_entity.pdbx_description
1 polymer ?
#
loop_
_entity_poly.entity_id
_entity_poly.type
_entity_poly.pdbx_seq_one_letter_code
_entity_poly.pdbx_strand_id
1 'polypeptide(L)'
;MKKKIEKKERKHGWEPMPATLKVLFVLFIISAASSALSVMSIYMTGYPIFGYLATGYLALVLLLVINTFCIALLAYATWKRYTWTFIYAACLFVFFIANSLLSLTNVAGRVSALSKLIPAGAGMMPSMQSMMYNAIIIGVITGVAINIVFLALMYWKRNYFKK
;
A
#
# COMPACT_ATOMS: atom_id res chain seq x y z
N MET A 1 44.03 -8.79 27.25
CA MET A 1 43.20 -7.56 27.13
C MET A 1 41.89 -7.88 26.41
N LYS A 2 40.76 -7.97 27.12
CA LYS A 2 39.43 -8.08 26.48
C LYS A 2 38.98 -6.68 26.06
N LYS A 3 38.95 -6.38 24.76
CA LYS A 3 38.34 -5.15 24.24
C LYS A 3 36.84 -5.18 24.60
N LYS A 4 36.43 -4.31 25.53
CA LYS A 4 35.02 -4.02 25.79
C LYS A 4 34.45 -3.45 24.50
N ILE A 5 33.66 -4.24 23.77
CA ILE A 5 32.89 -3.76 22.63
C ILE A 5 31.75 -2.95 23.25
N GLU A 6 31.93 -1.63 23.35
CA GLU A 6 30.83 -0.73 23.68
C GLU A 6 29.78 -0.86 22.58
N LYS A 7 28.64 -1.45 22.96
CA LYS A 7 27.49 -1.62 22.09
C LYS A 7 26.86 -0.23 21.92
N LYS A 8 27.35 0.55 20.95
CA LYS A 8 26.83 1.88 20.62
C LYS A 8 25.34 1.74 20.32
N GLU A 9 24.50 2.18 21.25
CA GLU A 9 23.06 2.00 21.14
C GLU A 9 22.56 2.70 19.87
N ARG A 10 21.80 1.97 19.05
CA ARG A 10 21.21 2.55 17.85
C ARG A 10 20.18 3.57 18.30
N LYS A 11 20.41 4.85 17.98
CA LYS A 11 19.37 5.88 18.15
C LYS A 11 18.16 5.47 17.31
N HIS A 12 17.06 5.19 18.00
CA HIS A 12 15.75 4.87 17.42
C HIS A 12 14.88 6.12 17.37
N GLY A 13 13.90 6.13 16.47
CA GLY A 13 12.84 7.14 16.47
C GLY A 13 12.96 8.24 15.42
N TRP A 14 12.19 9.31 15.62
CA TRP A 14 11.97 10.37 14.63
C TRP A 14 13.23 11.17 14.30
N GLU A 15 13.97 11.61 15.31
CA GLU A 15 15.14 12.49 15.14
C GLU A 15 16.20 11.95 14.17
N PRO A 16 16.69 10.70 14.30
CA PRO A 16 17.72 10.19 13.40
C PRO A 16 17.23 9.93 11.97
N MET A 17 15.92 9.99 11.71
CA MET A 17 15.34 9.67 10.41
C MET A 17 15.58 10.79 9.39
N PRO A 18 16.15 10.49 8.21
CA PRO A 18 16.25 11.45 7.10
C PRO A 18 14.89 12.03 6.71
N ALA A 19 14.85 13.29 6.28
CA ALA A 19 13.61 13.97 5.91
C ALA A 19 12.75 13.18 4.92
N THR A 20 13.37 12.55 3.91
CA THR A 20 12.65 11.73 2.92
C THR A 20 11.96 10.52 3.56
N LEU A 21 12.59 9.87 4.54
CA LEU A 21 12.00 8.72 5.23
C LEU A 21 10.93 9.16 6.23
N LYS A 22 11.02 10.37 6.80
CA LYS A 22 9.95 10.96 7.63
C LYS A 22 8.67 11.15 6.83
N VAL A 23 8.79 11.72 5.63
CA VAL A 23 7.63 11.88 4.72
C VAL A 23 7.04 10.51 4.38
N LEU A 24 7.86 9.54 3.98
CA LEU A 24 7.38 8.17 3.71
C LEU A 24 6.71 7.54 4.93
N PHE A 25 7.29 7.69 6.12
CA PHE A 25 6.72 7.17 7.36
C PHE A 25 5.32 7.74 7.60
N VAL A 26 5.14 9.06 7.48
CA VAL A 26 3.82 9.70 7.62
C VAL A 26 2.84 9.16 6.56
N LEU A 27 3.27 9.04 5.31
CA LEU A 27 2.45 8.48 4.24
C LEU A 27 2.04 7.02 4.51
N PHE A 28 2.92 6.21 5.10
CA PHE A 28 2.59 4.85 5.51
C PHE A 28 1.54 4.81 6.61
N ILE A 29 1.68 5.66 7.64
CA ILE A 29 0.68 5.75 8.72
C ILE A 29 -0.67 6.19 8.19
N ILE A 30 -0.70 7.24 7.35
CA ILE A 30 -1.94 7.72 6.72
C ILE A 30 -2.54 6.61 5.83
N SER A 31 -1.73 5.93 5.04
CA SER A 31 -2.20 4.84 4.16
C SER A 31 -2.80 3.67 4.93
N ALA A 32 -2.16 3.25 6.03
CA ALA A 32 -2.68 2.20 6.90
C ALA A 32 -4.00 2.63 7.56
N ALA A 33 -4.09 3.87 8.08
CA ALA A 33 -5.30 4.40 8.68
C ALA A 33 -6.46 4.52 7.65
N SER A 34 -6.20 5.09 6.48
CA SER A 34 -7.18 5.20 5.40
C SER A 34 -7.68 3.83 4.93
N SER A 35 -6.82 2.81 4.94
CA SER A 35 -7.21 1.44 4.61
C SER A 35 -8.15 0.84 5.65
N ALA A 36 -7.90 1.07 6.94
CA ALA A 36 -8.79 0.64 8.02
C ALA A 36 -10.17 1.33 7.94
N LEU A 37 -10.23 2.60 7.53
CA LEU A 37 -11.49 3.32 7.32
C LEU A 37 -12.27 2.84 6.09
N SER A 38 -11.60 2.15 5.15
CA SER A 38 -12.21 1.67 3.90
C SER A 38 -12.88 0.30 4.03
N VAL A 39 -12.88 -0.31 5.22
CA VAL A 39 -13.40 -1.67 5.47
C VAL A 39 -14.81 -1.86 4.92
N MET A 40 -15.76 -0.98 5.25
CA MET A 40 -17.15 -1.14 4.80
C MET A 40 -17.30 -1.06 3.27
N SER A 41 -16.59 -0.11 2.64
CA SER A 41 -16.59 0.04 1.19
C SER A 41 -16.03 -1.21 0.50
N ILE A 42 -14.92 -1.75 1.01
CA ILE A 42 -14.26 -2.94 0.47
C ILE A 42 -15.07 -4.21 0.71
N TYR A 43 -15.81 -4.32 1.82
CA TYR A 43 -16.72 -5.45 2.03
C TYR A 43 -17.77 -5.54 0.91
N MET A 44 -18.34 -4.39 0.52
CA MET A 44 -19.41 -4.30 -0.47
C MET A 44 -18.88 -4.40 -1.91
N THR A 45 -17.74 -3.77 -2.20
CA THR A 45 -17.18 -3.68 -3.56
C THR A 45 -16.13 -4.74 -3.89
N GLY A 46 -15.60 -5.42 -2.87
CA GLY A 46 -14.51 -6.36 -2.99
C GLY A 46 -13.11 -5.72 -2.98
N TYR A 47 -12.11 -6.56 -2.80
CA TYR A 47 -10.70 -6.20 -2.78
C TYR A 47 -9.98 -6.81 -3.99
N PRO A 48 -9.33 -6.02 -4.86
CA PRO A 48 -8.63 -6.54 -6.02
C PRO A 48 -7.29 -7.16 -5.61
N ILE A 49 -7.12 -8.45 -5.90
CA ILE A 49 -5.88 -9.20 -5.70
C ILE A 49 -5.51 -9.99 -6.96
N PHE A 50 -4.37 -9.66 -7.56
CA PHE A 50 -3.80 -10.29 -8.76
C PHE A 50 -4.78 -10.47 -9.92
N GLY A 51 -5.61 -9.46 -10.20
CA GLY A 51 -6.64 -9.52 -11.24
C GLY A 51 -7.95 -10.18 -10.80
N TYR A 52 -8.00 -10.80 -9.64
CA TYR A 52 -9.23 -11.33 -9.06
C TYR A 52 -9.86 -10.33 -8.11
N LEU A 53 -11.18 -10.37 -7.99
CA LEU A 53 -11.93 -9.54 -7.05
C LEU A 53 -12.39 -10.41 -5.88
N ALA A 54 -11.66 -10.38 -4.76
CA ALA A 54 -12.07 -11.06 -3.54
C ALA A 54 -13.25 -10.31 -2.93
N THR A 55 -14.29 -11.01 -2.45
CA THR A 55 -15.51 -10.39 -1.90
C THR A 55 -15.77 -10.86 -0.46
N GLY A 56 -16.64 -10.14 0.25
CA GLY A 56 -17.08 -10.48 1.60
C GLY A 56 -15.94 -10.47 2.63
N TYR A 57 -15.94 -11.44 3.55
CA TYR A 57 -14.96 -11.51 4.64
C TYR A 57 -13.52 -11.68 4.15
N LEU A 58 -13.31 -12.41 3.05
CA LEU A 58 -11.97 -12.59 2.50
C LEU A 58 -11.38 -11.25 2.05
N ALA A 59 -12.18 -10.39 1.43
CA ALA A 59 -11.76 -9.05 1.03
C ALA A 59 -11.29 -8.21 2.23
N LEU A 60 -12.01 -8.32 3.35
CA LEU A 60 -11.67 -7.61 4.59
C LEU A 60 -10.37 -8.09 5.19
N VAL A 61 -10.19 -9.42 5.28
CA VAL A 61 -8.95 -10.01 5.81
C VAL A 61 -7.76 -9.58 4.94
N LEU A 62 -7.89 -9.65 3.61
CA LEU A 62 -6.82 -9.22 2.70
C LEU A 62 -6.50 -7.74 2.85
N LEU A 63 -7.51 -6.86 2.92
CA LEU A 63 -7.32 -5.43 3.15
C LEU A 63 -6.59 -5.15 4.47
N LEU A 64 -7.04 -5.76 5.57
CA LEU A 64 -6.48 -5.53 6.90
C LEU A 64 -5.05 -6.07 7.00
N VAL A 65 -4.78 -7.27 6.48
CA VAL A 65 -3.43 -7.85 6.52
C VAL A 65 -2.48 -7.06 5.62
N ILE A 66 -2.84 -6.88 4.34
CA ILE A 66 -1.91 -6.35 3.33
C ILE A 66 -1.80 -4.83 3.40
N ASN A 67 -2.92 -4.11 3.46
CA ASN A 67 -2.89 -2.65 3.37
C ASN A 67 -2.79 -1.96 4.73
N THR A 68 -3.17 -2.64 5.82
CA THR A 68 -3.10 -2.06 7.16
C THR A 68 -1.90 -2.61 7.94
N PHE A 69 -1.87 -3.91 8.21
CA PHE A 69 -0.85 -4.51 9.05
C PHE A 69 0.53 -4.49 8.40
N CYS A 70 0.66 -4.91 7.14
CA CYS A 70 1.97 -4.93 6.47
C CYS A 70 2.56 -3.52 6.30
N ILE A 71 1.73 -2.50 6.04
CA ILE A 71 2.15 -1.10 5.95
C ILE A 71 2.53 -0.54 7.34
N ALA A 72 1.73 -0.83 8.37
CA ALA A 72 2.04 -0.42 9.74
C ALA A 72 3.34 -1.07 10.23
N LEU A 73 3.56 -2.35 9.90
CA LEU A 73 4.81 -3.04 10.18
C LEU A 73 6.00 -2.41 9.44
N LEU A 74 5.82 -1.99 8.18
CA LEU A 74 6.85 -1.27 7.45
C LEU A 74 7.18 0.07 8.13
N ALA A 75 6.17 0.83 8.55
CA ALA A 75 6.35 2.08 9.27
C ALA A 75 7.12 1.83 10.59
N TYR A 76 6.68 0.86 11.38
CA TYR A 76 7.35 0.46 12.63
C TYR A 76 8.81 0.03 12.40
N ALA A 77 9.05 -0.80 11.38
CA ALA A 77 10.39 -1.26 11.04
C ALA A 77 11.29 -0.11 10.54
N THR A 78 10.69 0.89 9.89
CA THR A 78 11.38 2.13 9.48
C THR A 78 11.77 2.96 10.70
N TRP A 79 10.86 3.10 11.67
CA TRP A 79 11.10 3.79 12.93
C TRP A 79 12.20 3.13 13.79
N LYS A 80 12.18 1.80 13.87
CA LYS A 80 13.17 1.02 14.62
C LYS A 80 14.48 0.80 13.88
N ARG A 81 14.52 1.06 12.57
CA ARG A 81 15.70 0.93 11.70
C ARG A 81 16.20 -0.51 11.63
N TYR A 82 15.28 -1.47 11.50
CA TYR A 82 15.70 -2.86 11.32
C TYR A 82 16.44 -3.03 10.00
N THR A 83 17.43 -3.93 9.99
CA THR A 83 18.27 -4.20 8.81
C THR A 83 17.47 -4.82 7.66
N TRP A 84 16.41 -5.56 7.98
CA TRP A 84 15.51 -6.19 7.02
C TRP A 84 14.44 -5.25 6.45
N THR A 85 14.28 -4.04 6.98
CA THR A 85 13.23 -3.09 6.56
C THR A 85 13.27 -2.81 5.06
N PHE A 86 14.47 -2.65 4.48
CA PHE A 86 14.61 -2.40 3.05
C PHE A 86 14.11 -3.58 2.19
N ILE A 87 14.48 -4.81 2.55
CA ILE A 87 14.07 -6.01 1.81
C ILE A 87 12.56 -6.17 1.90
N TYR A 88 12.01 -5.99 3.11
CA TYR A 88 10.57 -6.05 3.34
C TYR A 88 9.81 -4.98 2.53
N ALA A 89 10.30 -3.73 2.51
CA ALA A 89 9.74 -2.68 1.68
C ALA A 89 9.80 -3.03 0.20
N ALA A 90 10.92 -3.59 -0.27
CA ALA A 90 11.07 -4.00 -1.66
C ALA A 90 10.05 -5.08 -2.05
N CYS A 91 9.92 -6.13 -1.25
CA CYS A 91 8.92 -7.17 -1.45
C CYS A 91 7.49 -6.60 -1.47
N LEU A 92 7.17 -5.71 -0.53
CA LEU A 92 5.84 -5.13 -0.39
C LEU A 92 5.48 -4.20 -1.55
N PHE A 93 6.38 -3.33 -1.99
CA PHE A 93 6.12 -2.45 -3.14
C PHE A 93 6.11 -3.20 -4.47
N VAL A 94 6.98 -4.20 -4.65
CA VAL A 94 6.91 -5.06 -5.84
C VAL A 94 5.58 -5.82 -5.87
N PHE A 95 5.12 -6.34 -4.72
CA PHE A 95 3.80 -6.94 -4.60
C PHE A 95 2.70 -5.96 -5.02
N PHE A 96 2.70 -4.72 -4.51
CA PHE A 96 1.69 -3.73 -4.91
C PHE A 96 1.74 -3.36 -6.38
N ILE A 97 2.94 -3.19 -6.96
CA ILE A 97 3.10 -2.92 -8.39
C ILE A 97 2.52 -4.06 -9.22
N ALA A 98 2.90 -5.31 -8.92
CA ALA A 98 2.41 -6.49 -9.62
C ALA A 98 0.89 -6.63 -9.46
N ASN A 99 0.36 -6.43 -8.25
CA ASN A 99 -1.06 -6.47 -7.96
C ASN A 99 -1.83 -5.42 -8.76
N SER A 100 -1.34 -4.18 -8.78
CA SER A 100 -1.95 -3.08 -9.52
C SER A 100 -1.95 -3.35 -11.02
N LEU A 101 -0.82 -3.79 -11.60
CA LEU A 101 -0.75 -4.13 -13.02
C LEU A 101 -1.70 -5.27 -13.39
N LEU A 102 -1.71 -6.34 -12.59
CA LEU A 102 -2.61 -7.48 -12.83
C LEU A 102 -4.08 -7.09 -12.64
N SER A 103 -4.39 -6.07 -11.83
CA SER A 103 -5.77 -5.57 -11.71
C SER A 103 -6.33 -4.96 -13.00
N LEU A 104 -5.48 -4.62 -13.98
CA LEU A 104 -5.92 -4.14 -15.30
C LEU A 104 -6.65 -5.23 -16.11
N THR A 105 -6.42 -6.51 -15.83
CA THR A 105 -7.12 -7.60 -16.53
C THR A 105 -8.60 -7.69 -16.13
N ASN A 106 -8.99 -7.04 -15.03
CA ASN A 106 -10.34 -7.12 -14.48
C ASN A 106 -10.94 -5.73 -14.18
N VAL A 107 -10.64 -4.75 -15.03
CA VAL A 107 -11.25 -3.41 -14.90
C VAL A 107 -12.77 -3.50 -15.03
N ALA A 108 -13.28 -4.30 -15.96
CA ALA A 108 -14.72 -4.47 -16.17
C ALA A 108 -15.44 -5.00 -14.92
N GLY A 109 -14.89 -6.01 -14.24
CA GLY A 109 -15.46 -6.53 -13.00
C GLY A 109 -15.44 -5.51 -11.87
N ARG A 110 -14.42 -4.64 -11.82
CA ARG A 110 -14.37 -3.52 -10.85
C ARG A 110 -15.39 -2.44 -11.12
N VAL A 111 -15.60 -2.07 -12.39
CA VAL A 111 -16.67 -1.13 -12.78
C VAL A 111 -18.04 -1.71 -12.40
N SER A 112 -18.28 -2.99 -12.67
CA SER A 112 -19.52 -3.68 -12.28
C SER A 112 -19.70 -3.79 -10.76
N ALA A 113 -18.62 -4.00 -10.01
CA ALA A 113 -18.70 -4.03 -8.55
C ALA A 113 -19.03 -2.64 -7.96
N LEU A 114 -18.44 -1.59 -8.52
CA LEU A 114 -18.73 -0.21 -8.12
C LEU A 114 -20.14 0.24 -8.54
N SER A 115 -20.66 -0.24 -9.67
CA SER A 115 -22.03 0.09 -10.09
C SER A 115 -23.10 -0.43 -9.12
N LYS A 116 -22.79 -1.47 -8.34
CA LYS A 116 -23.67 -1.96 -7.26
C LYS A 116 -23.85 -0.96 -6.11
N LEU A 117 -22.96 0.02 -5.98
CA LEU A 117 -23.11 1.09 -5.00
C LEU A 117 -24.10 2.18 -5.46
N ILE A 118 -24.48 2.18 -6.73
CA ILE A 118 -25.46 3.12 -7.28
C ILE A 118 -26.87 2.57 -7.00
N PRO A 119 -27.80 3.39 -6.45
CA PRO A 119 -29.18 2.98 -6.23
C PRO A 119 -29.84 2.45 -7.50
N ALA A 120 -30.60 1.35 -7.39
CA ALA A 120 -31.19 0.60 -8.51
C ALA A 120 -32.11 1.41 -9.44
N GLY A 121 -32.58 2.59 -9.02
CA GLY A 121 -33.44 3.47 -9.82
C GLY A 121 -32.72 4.57 -10.60
N ALA A 122 -31.43 4.81 -10.36
CA ALA A 122 -30.68 5.87 -11.06
C ALA A 122 -30.10 5.40 -12.39
N GLY A 123 -29.76 4.10 -12.50
CA GLY A 123 -29.02 3.54 -13.64
C GLY A 123 -27.62 4.17 -13.79
N MET A 124 -26.67 3.41 -14.31
CA MET A 124 -25.39 4.00 -14.73
C MET A 124 -25.53 4.43 -16.18
N MET A 125 -25.51 5.74 -16.45
CA MET A 125 -25.46 6.23 -17.82
C MET A 125 -24.19 5.71 -18.52
N PRO A 126 -24.21 5.43 -19.84
CA PRO A 126 -23.04 4.93 -20.58
C PRO A 126 -21.79 5.82 -20.45
N SER A 127 -21.99 7.13 -20.32
CA SER A 127 -20.92 8.11 -20.06
C SER A 127 -20.26 7.89 -18.70
N MET A 128 -21.03 7.62 -17.64
CA MET A 128 -20.51 7.35 -16.30
C MET A 128 -19.71 6.05 -16.26
N GLN A 129 -20.16 5.02 -16.98
CA GLN A 129 -19.45 3.75 -17.07
C GLN A 129 -18.06 3.92 -17.71
N SER A 130 -17.99 4.66 -18.82
CA SER A 130 -16.73 5.00 -19.48
C SER A 130 -15.81 5.84 -18.59
N MET A 131 -16.37 6.82 -17.86
CA MET A 131 -15.60 7.62 -16.90
C MET A 131 -15.02 6.78 -15.78
N MET A 132 -15.77 5.83 -15.22
CA MET A 132 -15.29 4.94 -14.17
C MET A 132 -14.22 3.98 -14.67
N TYR A 133 -14.37 3.45 -15.88
CA TYR A 133 -13.36 2.63 -16.52
C TYR A 133 -12.02 3.37 -16.63
N ASN A 134 -12.06 4.60 -17.16
CA ASN A 134 -10.87 5.44 -17.29
C ASN A 134 -10.30 5.84 -15.92
N ALA A 135 -11.15 6.18 -14.95
CA ALA A 135 -10.72 6.51 -13.59
C ALA A 135 -9.99 5.35 -12.91
N ILE A 136 -10.45 4.10 -13.10
CA ILE A 136 -9.78 2.92 -12.58
C ILE A 136 -8.41 2.74 -13.23
N ILE A 137 -8.31 2.89 -14.55
CA ILE A 137 -7.03 2.78 -15.28
C ILE A 137 -6.05 3.84 -14.79
N ILE A 138 -6.48 5.11 -14.72
CA ILE A 138 -5.66 6.22 -14.22
C ILE A 138 -5.21 5.93 -12.79
N GLY A 139 -6.13 5.47 -11.95
CA GLY A 139 -5.84 5.10 -10.56
C GLY A 139 -4.79 3.99 -10.46
N VAL A 140 -4.86 2.96 -11.31
CA VAL A 140 -3.86 1.89 -11.38
C VAL A 140 -2.50 2.43 -11.82
N ILE A 141 -2.44 3.19 -12.92
CA ILE A 141 -1.18 3.76 -13.43
C ILE A 141 -0.53 4.67 -12.38
N THR A 142 -1.33 5.53 -11.75
CA THR A 142 -0.87 6.43 -10.68
C THR A 142 -0.36 5.65 -9.49
N GLY A 143 -1.10 4.62 -9.06
CA GLY A 143 -0.69 3.75 -7.96
C GLY A 143 0.64 3.03 -8.25
N VAL A 144 0.82 2.52 -9.47
CA VAL A 144 2.09 1.90 -9.90
C VAL A 144 3.23 2.93 -9.84
N ALA A 145 3.03 4.12 -10.40
CA ALA A 145 4.05 5.17 -10.40
C ALA A 145 4.46 5.57 -8.97
N ILE A 146 3.50 5.76 -8.06
CA ILE A 146 3.77 6.08 -6.65
C ILE A 146 4.56 4.96 -5.98
N ASN A 147 4.19 3.70 -6.18
CA ASN A 147 4.92 2.57 -5.59
C ASN A 147 6.35 2.44 -6.12
N ILE A 148 6.57 2.74 -7.41
CA ILE A 148 7.93 2.81 -7.99
C ILE A 148 8.74 3.92 -7.32
N VAL A 149 8.15 5.10 -7.11
CA VAL A 149 8.81 6.22 -6.41
C VAL A 149 9.16 5.82 -4.97
N PHE A 150 8.24 5.20 -4.24
CA PHE A 150 8.49 4.75 -2.87
C PHE A 150 9.60 3.70 -2.81
N LEU A 151 9.59 2.73 -3.73
CA LEU A 151 10.66 1.75 -3.86
C LEU A 151 12.02 2.40 -4.14
N ALA A 152 12.07 3.36 -5.07
CA ALA A 152 13.29 4.09 -5.41
C ALA A 152 13.82 4.90 -4.22
N LEU A 153 12.95 5.59 -3.47
CA LEU A 153 13.32 6.33 -2.28
C LEU A 153 13.85 5.42 -1.16
N MET A 154 13.20 4.26 -0.94
CA MET A 154 13.66 3.25 0.01
C MET A 154 15.01 2.65 -0.39
N TYR A 155 15.22 2.40 -1.68
CA TYR A 155 16.49 1.94 -2.22
C TYR A 155 17.61 2.97 -2.06
N TRP A 156 17.30 4.25 -2.31
CA TRP A 156 18.26 5.35 -2.15
C TRP A 156 18.68 5.53 -0.69
N LYS A 157 17.73 5.39 0.25
CA LYS A 157 18.00 5.51 1.68
C LYS A 157 18.35 4.19 2.37
N ARG A 158 18.63 3.11 1.63
CA ARG A 158 18.93 1.78 2.21
C ARG A 158 20.04 1.76 3.26
N ASN A 159 21.03 2.65 3.14
CA ASN A 159 22.15 2.74 4.08
C ASN A 159 21.71 3.20 5.49
N TYR A 160 20.55 3.84 5.61
CA TYR A 160 19.96 4.20 6.89
C TYR A 160 19.64 2.98 7.76
N PHE A 161 19.26 1.86 7.14
CA PHE A 161 18.88 0.61 7.80
C PHE A 161 20.07 -0.29 8.13
N LYS A 162 21.24 -0.05 7.53
CA LYS A 162 22.46 -0.86 7.76
C LYS A 162 23.22 -0.47 9.04
N LYS A 163 22.95 0.72 9.59
CA LYS A 163 23.62 1.29 10.76
C LYS A 163 22.84 0.99 12.04
#